data_AF-A0A816Z4T4-F1
#
_entry.id   AF-A0A816Z4T4-F1
#
_cell.length_a   1.000
_cell.length_b   1.000
_cell.length_c   1.000
_cell.angle_alpha   90.00
_cell.angle_beta   90.00
_cell.angle_gamma   90.00
#
_symmetry.space_group_name_H-M   'P 1'
#
loop_
_entity.id
_entity.type
_entity.pdbx_description
1 polymer ?
#
loop_
_entity_poly.entity_id
_entity_poly.type
_entity_poly.pdbx_seq_one_letter_code
_entity_poly.pdbx_strand_id
1 'polypeptide(L)'
;MGNSFIESTTIEKLTEDNFHYAHLYNRSIDQLPNLNTDDVEQLKSFNICTMQDLLGRFLIHDTAEEFYSFLIKSFQLSEKTALTITKLFHQWTKYNIDAAIDNNKY
;
A
#
# COMPACT_ATOMS: atom_id res chain seq x y z
N MET A 1 39.04 8.07 -16.81
CA MET A 1 37.81 7.59 -17.45
C MET A 1 37.22 6.53 -16.54
N GLY A 2 35.99 6.73 -16.08
CA GLY A 2 35.33 5.80 -15.16
C GLY A 2 34.04 6.40 -14.63
N ASN A 3 33.11 6.76 -15.52
CA ASN A 3 31.74 7.03 -15.11
C ASN A 3 31.11 5.69 -14.74
N SER A 4 31.09 5.34 -13.46
CA SER A 4 30.17 4.33 -12.95
C SER A 4 28.77 4.94 -13.00
N PHE A 5 28.06 4.70 -14.10
CA PHE A 5 26.61 4.83 -14.13
C PHE A 5 26.07 3.89 -13.04
N ILE A 6 25.56 4.46 -11.96
CA ILE A 6 24.66 3.74 -11.07
C ILE A 6 23.45 3.44 -11.95
N GLU A 7 23.24 2.17 -12.29
CA GLU A 7 21.97 1.72 -12.85
C GLU A 7 20.89 2.17 -11.87
N SER A 8 20.18 3.22 -12.24
CA SER A 8 18.92 3.58 -11.62
C SER A 8 18.00 2.41 -11.86
N THR A 9 17.96 1.46 -10.92
CA THR A 9 16.94 0.42 -10.84
C THR A 9 15.60 1.15 -10.92
N THR A 10 14.98 1.11 -12.09
CA THR A 10 13.66 1.69 -12.32
C THR A 10 12.73 1.03 -11.32
N ILE A 11 12.32 1.76 -10.28
CA ILE A 11 11.37 1.25 -9.30
C ILE A 11 10.10 0.92 -10.09
N GLU A 12 9.77 -0.37 -10.15
CA GLU A 12 8.61 -0.84 -10.88
C GLU A 12 7.36 -0.13 -10.36
N LYS A 13 6.60 0.46 -11.29
CA LYS A 13 5.33 1.12 -10.97
C LYS A 13 4.36 0.09 -10.38
N LEU A 14 3.70 0.44 -9.28
CA LEU A 14 2.68 -0.44 -8.72
C LEU A 14 1.42 -0.44 -9.59
N THR A 15 0.89 -1.63 -9.79
CA THR A 15 -0.42 -1.94 -10.36
C THR A 15 -1.18 -2.79 -9.35
N GLU A 16 -2.49 -3.00 -9.57
CA GLU A 16 -3.24 -3.92 -8.71
C GLU A 16 -2.68 -5.36 -8.80
N ASP A 17 -2.12 -5.74 -9.95
CA ASP A 17 -1.58 -7.07 -10.20
C ASP A 17 -0.26 -7.34 -9.47
N ASN A 18 0.61 -6.33 -9.31
CA ASN A 18 1.93 -6.51 -8.69
C ASN A 18 2.03 -6.06 -7.23
N PHE A 19 1.00 -5.41 -6.70
CA PHE A 19 1.03 -4.81 -5.37
C PHE A 19 1.37 -5.83 -4.26
N HIS A 20 0.79 -7.02 -4.33
CA HIS A 20 0.84 -8.02 -3.26
C HIS A 20 2.24 -8.59 -2.98
N TYR A 21 3.14 -8.62 -3.96
CA TYR A 21 4.55 -9.04 -3.78
C TYR A 21 5.53 -7.86 -3.70
N ALA A 22 5.05 -6.62 -3.72
CA ALA A 22 5.90 -5.46 -3.72
C ALA A 22 6.47 -5.14 -2.31
N HIS A 23 7.71 -4.64 -2.29
CA HIS A 23 8.29 -4.02 -1.10
C HIS A 23 7.69 -2.61 -0.90
N LEU A 24 6.88 -2.45 0.15
CA LEU A 24 6.10 -1.22 0.39
C LEU A 24 6.81 -0.19 1.29
N TYR A 25 7.73 -0.60 2.16
CA TYR A 25 8.25 0.22 3.27
C TYR A 25 8.75 1.63 2.91
N ASN A 26 9.36 1.81 1.72
CA ASN A 26 9.90 3.12 1.29
C ASN A 26 9.10 3.77 0.16
N ARG A 27 7.91 3.24 -0.16
CA ARG A 27 7.12 3.75 -1.28
C ARG A 27 6.20 4.89 -0.81
N SER A 28 6.16 5.96 -1.60
CA SER A 28 5.20 7.06 -1.41
C SER A 28 3.78 6.56 -1.61
N ILE A 29 2.83 7.18 -0.90
CA ILE A 29 1.39 6.95 -1.10
C ILE A 29 0.94 7.30 -2.54
N ASP A 30 1.66 8.22 -3.21
CA ASP A 30 1.43 8.59 -4.63
C ASP A 30 1.58 7.40 -5.60
N GLN A 31 2.25 6.32 -5.16
CA GLN A 31 2.46 5.14 -5.99
C GLN A 31 1.31 4.13 -5.88
N LEU A 32 0.32 4.34 -5.00
CA LEU A 32 -0.82 3.42 -4.94
C LEU A 32 -1.56 3.43 -6.28
N PRO A 33 -1.92 2.24 -6.80
CA PRO A 33 -2.59 2.14 -8.08
C PRO A 33 -4.02 2.70 -7.96
N ASN A 34 -4.47 3.36 -9.03
CA ASN A 34 -5.85 3.80 -9.22
C ASN A 34 -6.40 4.81 -8.20
N LEU A 35 -5.55 5.56 -7.49
CA LEU A 35 -6.01 6.74 -6.75
C LEU A 35 -6.17 7.96 -7.65
N ASN A 36 -7.20 8.74 -7.33
CA ASN A 36 -7.31 10.11 -7.80
C ASN A 36 -6.41 11.04 -6.95
N THR A 37 -6.06 12.20 -7.51
CA THR A 37 -5.19 13.18 -6.83
C THR A 37 -5.80 13.68 -5.53
N ASP A 38 -7.11 13.92 -5.51
CA ASP A 38 -7.82 14.47 -4.36
C ASP A 38 -7.75 13.54 -3.13
N ASP A 39 -7.96 12.23 -3.30
CA ASP A 39 -7.85 11.22 -2.25
C ASP A 39 -6.40 11.09 -1.75
N VAL A 40 -5.40 11.30 -2.62
CA VAL A 40 -3.98 11.32 -2.22
C VAL A 40 -3.65 12.55 -1.38
N GLU A 41 -4.11 13.73 -1.80
CA GLU A 41 -3.95 14.97 -1.03
C GLU A 41 -4.66 14.87 0.32
N GLN A 42 -5.84 14.25 0.33
CA GLN A 42 -6.60 13.98 1.54
C GLN A 42 -5.81 13.08 2.50
N LEU A 43 -5.26 11.95 2.04
CA LEU A 43 -4.39 11.10 2.87
C LEU A 43 -3.19 11.87 3.43
N LYS A 44 -2.52 12.67 2.59
CA LYS A 44 -1.38 13.50 3.01
C LYS A 44 -1.75 14.55 4.06
N SER A 45 -2.96 15.11 4.00
CA SER A 45 -3.46 16.06 5.02
C SER A 45 -3.58 15.44 6.42
N PHE A 46 -3.74 14.10 6.48
CA PHE A 46 -3.72 13.33 7.73
C PHE A 46 -2.35 12.71 8.04
N ASN A 47 -1.29 13.22 7.43
CA ASN A 47 0.09 12.76 7.61
C ASN A 47 0.29 11.29 7.20
N ILE A 48 -0.48 10.82 6.22
CA ILE A 48 -0.27 9.53 5.54
C ILE A 48 0.50 9.83 4.26
N CYS A 49 1.82 9.74 4.33
CA CYS A 49 2.72 10.10 3.23
C CYS A 49 3.33 8.88 2.53
N THR A 50 3.41 7.76 3.25
CA THR A 50 4.03 6.52 2.80
C THR A 50 3.07 5.35 2.88
N MET A 51 3.37 4.28 2.15
CA MET A 51 2.65 3.01 2.28
C MET A 51 2.74 2.44 3.69
N GLN A 52 3.86 2.67 4.39
CA GLN A 52 4.05 2.21 5.76
C GLN A 52 3.08 2.89 6.73
N ASP A 53 2.84 4.19 6.57
CA ASP A 53 1.86 4.93 7.39
C ASP A 53 0.48 4.30 7.28
N LEU A 54 0.07 3.98 6.05
CA LEU A 54 -1.24 3.38 5.77
C LEU A 54 -1.30 1.90 6.18
N LEU A 55 -0.20 1.14 6.02
CA LEU A 55 -0.08 -0.23 6.52
C LEU A 55 -0.22 -0.27 8.04
N GLY A 56 0.39 0.68 8.75
CA GLY A 56 0.24 0.81 10.20
C GLY A 56 -1.22 1.02 10.60
N ARG A 57 -2.00 1.78 9.81
CA ARG A 57 -3.46 1.91 10.01
C ARG A 57 -4.20 0.62 9.67
N PHE A 58 -3.79 -0.12 8.64
CA PHE A 58 -4.43 -1.39 8.30
C PHE A 58 -4.27 -2.42 9.42
N LEU A 59 -3.06 -2.59 9.95
CA LEU A 59 -2.72 -3.63 10.94
C LEU A 59 -3.33 -3.43 12.33
N ILE A 60 -3.84 -2.23 12.65
CA ILE A 60 -4.54 -1.97 13.93
C ILE A 60 -6.03 -2.30 13.87
N HIS A 61 -6.59 -2.57 12.68
CA HIS A 61 -7.99 -2.96 12.54
C HIS A 61 -8.09 -4.49 12.44
N ASP A 62 -9.08 -5.07 13.10
CA ASP A 62 -9.23 -6.53 13.18
C ASP A 62 -9.77 -7.11 11.87
N THR A 63 -10.48 -6.30 11.09
CA THR A 63 -11.08 -6.74 9.81
C THR A 63 -10.86 -5.75 8.67
N ALA A 64 -10.92 -6.26 7.43
CA ALA A 64 -10.89 -5.44 6.23
C ALA A 64 -12.09 -4.47 6.15
N GLU A 65 -13.26 -4.85 6.68
CA GLU A 65 -14.46 -4.02 6.70
C GLU A 65 -14.33 -2.83 7.66
N GLU A 66 -13.70 -3.04 8.82
CA GLU A 66 -13.38 -1.96 9.76
C GLU A 66 -12.39 -0.98 9.15
N PHE A 67 -11.34 -1.49 8.50
CA PHE A 67 -10.37 -0.64 7.81
C PHE A 67 -11.03 0.16 6.67
N TYR A 68 -11.86 -0.49 5.84
CA TYR A 68 -12.64 0.20 4.81
C TYR A 68 -13.50 1.33 5.38
N SER A 69 -14.22 1.03 6.47
CA SER A 69 -15.07 2.00 7.15
C SER A 69 -14.25 3.16 7.72
N PHE A 70 -13.06 2.88 8.24
CA PHE A 70 -12.13 3.89 8.74
C PHE A 70 -11.64 4.82 7.63
N LEU A 71 -11.25 4.29 6.47
CA LEU A 71 -10.83 5.12 5.33
C LEU A 71 -11.91 6.12 4.90
N ILE A 72 -13.17 5.69 4.85
CA ILE A 72 -14.28 6.57 4.49
C ILE A 72 -14.57 7.57 5.61
N LYS A 73 -14.66 7.12 6.87
CA LYS A 73 -15.13 7.99 7.96
C LYS A 73 -14.07 8.97 8.45
N SER A 74 -12.81 8.54 8.52
CA SER A 74 -11.72 9.33 9.08
C SER A 74 -11.02 10.16 8.03
N PHE A 75 -10.78 9.59 6.84
CA PHE A 75 -10.11 10.30 5.76
C PHE A 75 -11.08 10.85 4.72
N GLN A 76 -12.36 10.49 4.72
CA GLN A 76 -13.34 10.97 3.73
C GLN A 76 -12.97 10.57 2.29
N LEU A 77 -12.29 9.43 2.13
CA LEU A 77 -11.96 8.92 0.79
C LEU A 77 -13.22 8.50 0.05
N SER A 78 -13.16 8.54 -1.28
CA SER A 78 -14.20 7.92 -2.11
C SER A 78 -14.34 6.42 -1.82
N GLU A 79 -15.56 5.88 -1.88
CA GLU A 79 -15.81 4.44 -1.66
C GLU A 79 -14.96 3.55 -2.56
N LYS A 80 -14.80 3.97 -3.83
CA LYS A 80 -13.96 3.27 -4.81
C LYS A 80 -12.51 3.18 -4.32
N THR A 81 -11.93 4.29 -3.91
CA THR A 81 -10.55 4.33 -3.42
C THR A 81 -10.38 3.54 -2.13
N ALA A 82 -11.30 3.72 -1.17
CA ALA A 82 -11.27 2.97 0.08
C ALA A 82 -11.33 1.45 -0.18
N LEU A 83 -12.17 1.01 -1.11
CA LEU A 83 -12.28 -0.39 -1.51
C LEU A 83 -10.99 -0.90 -2.18
N THR A 84 -10.42 -0.12 -3.11
CA THR A 84 -9.15 -0.48 -3.77
C THR A 84 -8.03 -0.64 -2.75
N ILE A 85 -7.81 0.35 -1.88
CA ILE A 85 -6.80 0.29 -0.82
C ILE A 85 -7.04 -0.95 0.05
N THR A 86 -8.26 -1.16 0.54
CA THR A 86 -8.58 -2.30 1.40
C THR A 86 -8.24 -3.63 0.73
N LYS A 87 -8.60 -3.81 -0.55
CA LYS A 87 -8.29 -5.02 -1.32
C LYS A 87 -6.78 -5.24 -1.47
N LEU A 88 -6.03 -4.19 -1.82
CA LEU A 88 -4.59 -4.26 -2.04
C LEU A 88 -3.85 -4.67 -0.77
N PHE A 89 -4.17 -4.04 0.36
CA PHE A 89 -3.55 -4.35 1.66
C PHE A 89 -3.96 -5.73 2.18
N HIS A 90 -5.22 -6.14 1.94
CA HIS A 90 -5.66 -7.50 2.28
C HIS A 90 -4.90 -8.57 1.47
N GLN A 91 -4.77 -8.37 0.15
CA GLN A 91 -3.99 -9.28 -0.72
C GLN A 91 -2.51 -9.32 -0.34
N TRP A 92 -1.90 -8.16 -0.09
CA TRP A 92 -0.51 -8.07 0.34
C TRP A 92 -0.29 -8.81 1.66
N THR A 93 -1.16 -8.59 2.65
CA THR A 93 -1.05 -9.24 3.97
C THR A 93 -1.19 -10.75 3.86
N LYS A 94 -2.18 -11.22 3.08
CA LYS A 94 -2.37 -12.65 2.81
C LYS A 94 -1.13 -13.27 2.15
N TYR A 95 -0.60 -12.64 1.10
CA TYR A 95 0.60 -13.12 0.41
C TYR A 95 1.81 -13.25 1.34
N ASN A 96 2.06 -12.23 2.18
CA ASN A 96 3.22 -12.22 3.08
C ASN A 96 3.06 -13.19 4.26
N ILE A 97 1.85 -13.39 4.79
CA ILE A 97 1.57 -14.40 5.82
C ILE A 97 1.72 -15.81 5.26
N ASP A 98 1.11 -16.09 4.10
CA ASP A 98 1.19 -17.41 3.44
C ASP A 98 2.65 -17.76 3.13
N ALA A 99 3.43 -16.80 2.60
CA ALA A 99 4.86 -16.97 2.36
C ALA A 99 5.65 -17.22 3.66
N ALA A 100 5.32 -16.55 4.76
CA ALA A 100 5.97 -16.80 6.05
C ALA A 100 5.65 -18.20 6.59
N ILE A 101 4.43 -18.71 6.38
CA ILE A 101 4.04 -20.07 6.78
C ILE A 101 4.80 -21.12 5.97
N ASP A 102 4.89 -20.96 4.65
CA ASP A 102 5.57 -21.93 3.78
C ASP A 102 7.08 -21.96 3.98
N ASN A 103 7.71 -20.82 4.29
CA ASN A 103 9.13 -20.76 4.65
C ASN A 103 9.46 -21.45 5.99
N ASN A 104 8.46 -21.67 6.87
CA ASN A 104 8.64 -22.38 8.14
C ASN A 104 8.41 -23.91 8.04
N LYS A 105 8.11 -24.44 6.84
CA LYS A 105 7.89 -25.88 6.62
C LYS A 105 9.14 -26.66 6.21
N TYR A 106 10.30 -26.00 6.07
CA TYR A 106 11.59 -26.59 5.67
C TYR A 106 12.69 -26.16 6.64
#